data_AF-A0A5D2E3T8-F1
#
_entry.id   AF-A0A5D2E3T8-F1
#
_cell.length_a   1.000
_cell.length_b   1.000
_cell.length_c   1.000
_cell.angle_alpha   90.00
_cell.angle_beta   90.00
_cell.angle_gamma   90.00
#
_symmetry.space_group_name_H-M   'P 1'
#
loop_
_entity.id
_entity.type
_entity.pdbx_description
1 polymer ?
#
loop_
_entity_poly.entity_id
_entity_poly.type
_entity_poly.pdbx_seq_one_letter_code
_entity_poly.pdbx_strand_id
1 'polypeptide(L)'
;MAPKVEKKANPKAQALKAAKVVKSGPTFKKKAKVTFHTPRTLKEDRNPKYPCIIAPPRNKLDHYQILKFPLTTESAMKKIEDNNTLVFIVDICADKKKIKDAVKKMYDIQAKKVNTLIRRTWLTPDYDALDVANKIKIN
;
A
#
# COMPACT_ATOMS: atom_id res chain seq x y z
N MET A 1 71.22 -28.07 31.92
CA MET A 1 70.85 -28.49 30.55
C MET A 1 70.89 -27.26 29.65
N ALA A 2 71.70 -27.26 28.59
CA ALA A 2 72.11 -26.08 27.82
C ALA A 2 70.97 -25.43 26.99
N PRO A 3 71.04 -24.12 26.67
CA PRO A 3 70.05 -23.46 25.83
C PRO A 3 70.18 -23.92 24.36
N LYS A 4 69.02 -24.20 23.75
CA LYS A 4 68.86 -24.77 22.41
C LYS A 4 69.11 -23.68 21.36
N VAL A 5 70.10 -23.87 20.49
CA VAL A 5 70.42 -22.93 19.39
C VAL A 5 69.32 -22.98 18.33
N GLU A 6 68.61 -21.88 18.14
CA GLU A 6 67.58 -21.72 17.11
C GLU A 6 68.22 -21.59 15.73
N LYS A 7 67.86 -22.49 14.81
CA LYS A 7 68.24 -22.39 13.39
C LYS A 7 67.47 -21.24 12.74
N LYS A 8 68.17 -20.16 12.38
CA LYS A 8 67.62 -19.04 11.60
C LYS A 8 67.05 -19.55 10.26
N ALA A 9 65.79 -19.21 9.98
CA ALA A 9 65.12 -19.57 8.73
C ALA A 9 65.82 -18.94 7.51
N ASN A 10 65.86 -19.67 6.39
CA ASN A 10 66.59 -19.28 5.19
C ASN A 10 65.95 -18.03 4.53
N PRO A 11 66.64 -16.87 4.49
CA PRO A 11 66.03 -15.56 4.19
C PRO A 11 65.43 -15.48 2.78
N LYS A 12 65.99 -16.22 1.81
CA LYS A 12 65.47 -16.29 0.44
C LYS A 12 64.08 -16.93 0.35
N ALA A 13 63.83 -17.98 1.14
CA ALA A 13 62.53 -18.65 1.17
C ALA A 13 61.45 -17.78 1.83
N GLN A 14 61.85 -16.95 2.80
CA GLN A 14 60.97 -15.99 3.45
C GLN A 14 60.63 -14.82 2.51
N ALA A 15 61.60 -14.33 1.73
CA ALA A 15 61.40 -13.30 0.71
C ALA A 15 60.46 -13.74 -0.42
N LEU A 16 60.60 -14.98 -0.92
CA LEU A 16 59.73 -15.52 -1.96
C LEU A 16 58.27 -15.72 -1.49
N LYS A 17 58.08 -16.09 -0.22
CA LYS A 17 56.75 -16.20 0.40
C LYS A 17 56.11 -14.82 0.58
N ALA A 18 56.88 -13.83 1.05
CA ALA A 18 56.41 -12.46 1.16
C ALA A 18 56.01 -11.87 -0.20
N ALA A 19 56.80 -12.10 -1.25
CA ALA A 19 56.52 -11.62 -2.60
C ALA A 19 55.24 -12.21 -3.22
N LYS A 20 54.90 -13.46 -2.90
CA LYS A 20 53.65 -14.09 -3.33
C LYS A 20 52.43 -13.45 -2.66
N VAL A 21 52.51 -13.19 -1.35
CA VAL A 21 51.41 -12.57 -0.58
C VAL A 21 51.13 -11.14 -1.04
N VAL A 22 52.17 -10.37 -1.39
CA VAL A 22 52.03 -9.00 -1.89
C VAL A 22 51.36 -8.96 -3.26
N LYS A 23 51.64 -9.93 -4.14
CA LYS A 23 51.05 -9.99 -5.49
C LYS A 23 49.61 -10.51 -5.52
N SER A 24 49.19 -11.25 -4.50
CA SER A 24 47.84 -11.83 -4.41
C SER A 24 46.85 -10.99 -3.59
N GLY A 25 47.23 -9.79 -3.17
CA GLY A 25 46.33 -8.88 -2.47
C GLY A 25 45.12 -8.48 -3.34
N PRO A 26 43.96 -8.15 -2.74
CA PRO A 26 42.78 -7.74 -3.49
C PRO A 26 43.09 -6.51 -4.35
N THR A 27 43.06 -6.67 -5.67
CA THR A 27 43.22 -5.57 -6.62
C THR A 27 41.91 -4.78 -6.72
N PHE A 28 41.79 -3.70 -5.96
CA PHE A 28 40.70 -2.74 -6.17
C PHE A 28 40.91 -2.03 -7.50
N LYS A 29 39.99 -2.23 -8.46
CA LYS A 29 39.98 -1.46 -9.71
C LYS A 29 39.73 0.01 -9.37
N LYS A 30 40.77 0.84 -9.40
CA LYS A 30 40.65 2.29 -9.21
C LYS A 30 39.81 2.86 -10.36
N LYS A 31 38.59 3.30 -10.05
CA LYS A 31 37.75 4.03 -11.02
C LYS A 31 38.08 5.52 -10.90
N ALA A 32 38.85 6.04 -11.85
CA ALA A 32 39.11 7.48 -11.95
C ALA A 32 37.94 8.13 -12.73
N LYS A 33 36.95 8.66 -12.01
CA LYS A 33 35.95 9.58 -12.57
C LYS A 33 36.30 11.00 -12.14
N VAL A 34 36.19 11.94 -13.06
CA VAL A 34 36.40 13.38 -12.81
C VAL A 34 35.24 13.98 -12.00
N THR A 35 34.07 13.34 -12.01
CA THR A 35 32.89 13.75 -11.24
C THR A 35 32.79 13.01 -9.91
N PHE A 36 32.63 13.78 -8.84
CA PHE A 36 32.36 13.24 -7.51
C PHE A 36 30.88 12.86 -7.38
N HIS A 37 30.62 11.61 -6.97
CA HIS A 37 29.29 11.16 -6.58
C HIS A 37 29.37 10.66 -5.14
N THR A 38 28.34 10.97 -4.34
CA THR A 38 28.24 10.44 -2.98
C THR A 38 28.20 8.91 -3.01
N PRO A 39 29.05 8.21 -2.23
CA PRO A 39 29.01 6.77 -2.17
C PRO A 39 27.68 6.33 -1.56
N ARG A 40 27.14 5.21 -2.05
CA ARG A 40 25.96 4.61 -1.44
C ARG A 40 26.37 4.03 -0.08
N THR A 41 25.91 4.67 0.97
CA THR A 41 26.03 4.19 2.35
C THR A 41 24.86 3.30 2.72
N LEU A 42 25.02 2.52 3.79
CA LEU A 42 23.91 1.79 4.40
C LEU A 42 22.86 2.81 4.89
N LYS A 43 21.61 2.59 4.52
CA LYS A 43 20.46 3.36 5.01
C LYS A 43 19.66 2.43 5.91
N GLU A 44 19.64 2.73 7.20
CA GLU A 44 18.83 1.98 8.17
C GLU A 44 17.35 2.31 7.99
N ASP A 45 16.50 1.33 8.28
CA ASP A 45 15.07 1.54 8.33
C ASP A 45 14.68 2.42 9.52
N ARG A 46 13.57 3.15 9.41
CA ARG A 46 13.09 4.03 10.48
C ARG A 46 12.63 3.20 11.68
N ASN A 47 13.37 3.27 12.79
CA ASN A 47 12.99 2.67 14.08
C ASN A 47 12.71 3.77 15.13
N PRO A 48 11.48 4.32 15.20
CA PRO A 48 11.16 5.38 16.15
C PRO A 48 11.11 4.84 17.59
N LYS A 49 11.64 5.60 18.56
CA LYS A 49 11.65 5.21 19.98
C LYS A 49 10.25 5.16 20.61
N TYR A 50 9.31 5.93 20.07
CA TYR A 50 7.92 6.00 20.51
C TYR A 50 7.01 6.17 19.28
N PRO A 51 5.77 5.66 19.32
CA PRO A 51 4.84 5.84 18.21
C PRO A 51 4.36 7.30 18.14
N CYS A 52 4.21 7.84 16.92
CA CYS A 52 3.67 9.20 16.72
C CYS A 52 2.18 9.32 17.09
N ILE A 53 1.46 8.20 17.11
CA ILE A 53 0.04 8.13 17.45
C ILE A 53 -0.14 6.99 18.45
N ILE A 54 -0.86 7.27 19.54
CA ILE A 54 -1.05 6.34 20.65
C ILE A 54 -1.91 5.13 20.22
N ALA A 55 -2.99 5.37 19.46
CA ALA A 55 -3.92 4.35 19.02
C ALA A 55 -4.18 4.45 17.50
N PRO A 56 -4.27 3.31 16.79
CA PRO A 56 -4.58 3.31 15.37
C PRO A 56 -6.02 3.82 15.13
N PRO A 57 -6.28 4.54 14.03
CA PRO A 57 -7.62 5.01 13.71
C PRO A 57 -8.53 3.82 13.35
N ARG A 58 -9.79 3.89 13.81
CA ARG A 58 -10.82 2.92 13.42
C ARG A 58 -11.15 3.03 11.93
N ASN A 59 -11.49 1.91 11.31
CA ASN A 59 -12.08 1.94 9.97
C ASN A 59 -13.44 2.65 10.03
N LYS A 60 -13.62 3.68 9.19
CA LYS A 60 -14.87 4.45 9.11
C LYS A 60 -15.88 3.85 8.14
N LEU A 61 -15.43 2.99 7.22
CA LEU A 61 -16.28 2.30 6.23
C LEU A 61 -16.58 0.89 6.72
N ASP A 62 -17.57 0.79 7.59
CA ASP A 62 -18.15 -0.49 8.00
C ASP A 62 -19.28 -0.95 7.05
N HIS A 63 -19.84 -2.12 7.30
CA HIS A 63 -20.84 -2.73 6.41
C HIS A 63 -22.13 -1.91 6.32
N TYR A 64 -22.54 -1.30 7.44
CA TYR A 64 -23.72 -0.44 7.54
C TYR A 64 -23.53 0.90 6.82
N GLN A 65 -22.34 1.49 6.89
CA GLN A 65 -22.02 2.72 6.17
C GLN A 65 -21.92 2.48 4.66
N ILE A 66 -21.39 1.30 4.26
CA ILE A 66 -21.31 0.90 2.86
C ILE A 66 -22.72 0.74 2.28
N LEU A 67 -23.57 -0.10 2.87
CA LEU A 67 -24.95 -0.34 2.40
C LEU A 67 -25.94 0.53 3.14
N LYS A 68 -26.32 1.67 2.54
CA LYS A 68 -27.18 2.66 3.21
C LYS A 68 -28.64 2.21 3.25
N PHE A 69 -29.24 1.97 2.09
CA PHE A 69 -30.61 1.46 2.00
C PHE A 69 -30.90 0.84 0.63
N PRO A 70 -31.85 -0.11 0.55
CA PRO A 70 -32.33 -0.65 -0.71
C PRO A 70 -33.13 0.40 -1.49
N LEU A 71 -33.01 0.39 -2.81
CA LEU A 71 -33.81 1.26 -3.67
C LEU A 71 -35.13 0.56 -4.04
N THR A 72 -36.25 1.18 -3.68
CA THR A 72 -37.61 0.61 -3.83
C THR A 72 -38.41 1.23 -4.98
N THR A 73 -37.75 1.79 -6.00
CA THR A 73 -38.43 2.34 -7.18
C THR A 73 -38.99 1.24 -8.07
N GLU A 74 -40.03 1.50 -8.86
CA GLU A 74 -40.64 0.52 -9.78
C GLU A 74 -39.62 -0.18 -10.69
N SER A 75 -38.68 0.57 -11.26
CA SER A 75 -37.60 0.02 -12.09
C SER A 75 -36.62 -0.88 -11.31
N ALA A 76 -36.48 -0.66 -10.00
CA ALA A 76 -35.67 -1.50 -9.12
C ALA A 76 -36.43 -2.77 -8.73
N MET A 77 -37.72 -2.67 -8.42
CA MET A 77 -38.58 -3.82 -8.16
C MET A 77 -38.63 -4.76 -9.38
N LYS A 78 -38.80 -4.19 -10.59
CA LYS A 78 -38.74 -4.97 -11.83
C LYS A 78 -37.40 -5.71 -12.02
N LYS A 79 -36.28 -5.12 -11.58
CA LYS A 79 -34.95 -5.78 -11.63
C LYS A 79 -34.79 -6.91 -10.62
N ILE A 80 -35.55 -6.91 -9.53
CA ILE A 80 -35.59 -8.01 -8.57
C ILE A 80 -36.31 -9.20 -9.22
N GLU A 81 -37.44 -8.95 -9.88
CA GLU A 81 -38.27 -9.97 -10.52
C GLU A 81 -37.59 -10.56 -11.78
N ASP A 82 -37.23 -9.72 -12.75
CA ASP A 82 -36.78 -10.16 -14.07
C ASP A 82 -35.37 -10.75 -14.05
N ASN A 83 -34.47 -10.17 -13.25
CA ASN A 83 -33.02 -10.44 -13.31
C ASN A 83 -32.44 -11.04 -12.03
N ASN A 84 -33.25 -11.16 -10.96
CA ASN A 84 -32.78 -11.55 -9.63
C ASN A 84 -31.63 -10.65 -9.14
N THR A 85 -31.79 -9.33 -9.28
CA THR A 85 -30.79 -8.34 -8.86
C THR A 85 -31.35 -7.38 -7.82
N LEU A 86 -30.62 -7.21 -6.71
CA LEU A 86 -30.92 -6.20 -5.70
C LEU A 86 -30.25 -4.87 -6.06
N VAL A 87 -30.97 -3.77 -5.87
CA VAL A 87 -30.47 -2.41 -6.11
C VAL A 87 -30.34 -1.68 -4.78
N PHE A 88 -29.14 -1.21 -4.45
CA PHE A 88 -28.86 -0.48 -3.21
C PHE A 88 -28.33 0.92 -3.50
N ILE A 89 -28.61 1.85 -2.60
CA ILE A 89 -27.84 3.10 -2.46
C ILE A 89 -26.67 2.82 -1.54
N VAL A 90 -25.47 3.18 -2.00
CA VAL A 90 -24.18 2.81 -1.39
C VAL A 90 -23.35 4.07 -1.15
N ASP A 91 -22.37 4.01 -0.26
CA ASP A 91 -21.34 5.04 -0.14
C ASP A 91 -20.48 5.20 -1.41
N ILE A 92 -20.09 6.45 -1.71
CA ILE A 92 -19.37 6.81 -2.94
C ILE A 92 -17.96 6.21 -2.95
N CYS A 93 -17.34 6.05 -1.78
CA CYS A 93 -15.99 5.50 -1.64
C CYS A 93 -15.96 3.96 -1.60
N ALA A 94 -17.11 3.29 -1.76
CA ALA A 94 -17.20 1.85 -1.66
C ALA A 94 -16.88 1.14 -2.99
N ASP A 95 -15.86 0.28 -2.95
CA ASP A 95 -15.49 -0.56 -4.08
C ASP A 95 -16.42 -1.78 -4.21
N LYS A 96 -16.49 -2.36 -5.42
CA LYS A 96 -17.29 -3.57 -5.70
C LYS A 96 -16.99 -4.73 -4.76
N LYS A 97 -15.73 -4.91 -4.32
CA LYS A 97 -15.33 -5.95 -3.36
C LYS A 97 -15.94 -5.70 -1.98
N LYS A 98 -15.82 -4.47 -1.47
CA LYS A 98 -16.39 -4.07 -0.18
C LYS A 98 -17.90 -4.22 -0.15
N ILE A 99 -18.58 -3.86 -1.24
CA ILE A 99 -20.03 -4.04 -1.38
C ILE A 99 -20.41 -5.52 -1.36
N LYS A 100 -19.66 -6.36 -2.10
CA LYS A 100 -19.88 -7.81 -2.14
C LYS A 100 -19.77 -8.43 -0.74
N ASP A 101 -18.75 -8.04 0.00
CA ASP A 101 -18.51 -8.52 1.36
C ASP A 101 -19.56 -7.99 2.35
N ALA A 102 -19.98 -6.73 2.20
CA ALA A 102 -21.03 -6.14 3.04
C ALA A 102 -22.38 -6.85 2.82
N VAL A 103 -22.77 -7.11 1.57
CA VAL A 103 -24.01 -7.84 1.25
C VAL A 103 -23.97 -9.25 1.83
N LYS A 104 -22.82 -9.93 1.67
CA LYS A 104 -22.63 -11.27 2.23
C LYS A 104 -22.73 -11.29 3.75
N LYS A 105 -22.22 -10.28 4.46
CA LYS A 105 -22.25 -10.23 5.93
C LYS A 105 -23.59 -9.77 6.50
N MET A 106 -24.27 -8.84 5.84
CA MET A 106 -25.52 -8.28 6.37
C MET A 106 -26.73 -9.15 6.07
N TYR A 107 -26.72 -9.83 4.92
CA TYR A 107 -27.88 -10.59 4.44
C TYR A 107 -27.58 -12.07 4.20
N ASP A 108 -26.33 -12.52 4.42
CA ASP A 108 -25.87 -13.90 4.13
C ASP A 108 -26.05 -14.34 2.66
N ILE A 109 -26.15 -13.37 1.75
CA ILE A 109 -26.35 -13.62 0.31
C ILE A 109 -24.99 -13.59 -0.41
N GLN A 110 -24.72 -14.62 -1.22
CA GLN A 110 -23.58 -14.61 -2.13
C GLN A 110 -23.93 -13.91 -3.45
N ALA A 111 -23.44 -12.69 -3.64
CA ALA A 111 -23.64 -11.99 -4.91
C ALA A 111 -22.77 -12.60 -6.02
N LYS A 112 -23.37 -12.92 -7.18
CA LYS A 112 -22.62 -13.41 -8.36
C LYS A 112 -21.71 -12.31 -8.92
N LYS A 113 -22.31 -11.16 -9.23
CA LYS A 113 -21.66 -9.97 -9.82
C LYS A 113 -22.20 -8.70 -9.15
N VAL A 114 -21.35 -7.68 -9.00
CA VAL A 114 -21.73 -6.36 -8.49
C VAL A 114 -21.49 -5.32 -9.58
N ASN A 115 -22.53 -4.55 -9.88
CA ASN A 115 -22.49 -3.42 -10.81
C ASN A 115 -22.71 -2.13 -10.01
N THR A 116 -21.95 -1.08 -10.31
CA THR A 116 -22.03 0.22 -9.64
C THR A 116 -22.21 1.31 -10.70
N LEU A 117 -23.03 2.30 -10.39
CA LEU A 117 -23.25 3.50 -11.20
C LEU A 117 -23.37 4.70 -10.26
N ILE A 118 -22.71 5.82 -10.58
CA ILE A 118 -22.86 7.07 -9.85
C ILE A 118 -24.10 7.77 -10.40
N ARG A 119 -25.19 7.84 -9.61
CA ARG A 119 -26.42 8.52 -10.03
C ARG A 119 -26.23 10.03 -9.86
N ARG A 120 -26.53 10.77 -10.92
CA ARG A 120 -26.59 12.23 -10.89
C ARG A 120 -28.05 12.62 -10.67
N THR A 121 -28.35 13.31 -9.57
CA THR A 121 -29.68 13.86 -9.31
C THR A 121 -29.80 15.20 -10.03
N TRP A 122 -30.65 15.24 -11.04
CA TRP A 122 -31.08 16.48 -11.67
C TRP A 122 -32.39 16.92 -11.04
N LEU A 123 -32.54 18.23 -10.84
CA LEU A 123 -33.86 18.78 -10.53
C LEU A 123 -34.73 18.65 -11.77
N THR A 124 -36.03 18.47 -11.55
CA THR A 124 -37.01 18.67 -12.62
C THR A 124 -36.85 20.08 -13.17
N PRO A 125 -37.04 20.29 -14.49
CA PRO A 125 -36.82 21.59 -15.12
C PRO A 125 -37.70 22.70 -14.53
N ASP A 126 -38.77 22.33 -13.81
CA ASP A 126 -39.67 23.24 -13.12
C ASP A 126 -39.06 23.87 -11.85
N TYR A 127 -37.95 23.34 -11.35
CA TYR A 127 -37.30 23.80 -10.11
C TYR A 127 -35.89 24.29 -10.37
N ASP A 128 -35.62 25.54 -10.01
CA ASP A 128 -34.27 26.10 -10.05
C ASP A 128 -33.43 25.57 -8.87
N ALA A 129 -32.20 25.14 -9.18
CA ALA A 129 -31.23 24.66 -8.20
C ALA A 129 -30.82 25.75 -7.22
N LEU A 130 -30.78 27.01 -7.67
CA LEU A 130 -30.32 28.13 -6.85
C LEU A 130 -31.30 28.41 -5.70
N ASP A 131 -32.60 28.38 -5.98
CA ASP A 131 -33.66 28.58 -4.99
C ASP A 131 -33.70 27.46 -3.94
N VAL A 132 -33.50 26.21 -4.37
CA VAL A 132 -33.41 25.06 -3.46
C VAL A 132 -32.15 25.14 -2.59
N ALA A 133 -31.01 25.54 -3.15
CA ALA A 133 -29.75 25.69 -2.40
C ALA A 133 -29.84 26.77 -1.32
N ASN A 134 -30.45 27.91 -1.63
CA ASN A 134 -30.70 29.00 -0.69
C ASN A 134 -31.64 28.55 0.46
N LYS A 135 -32.63 27.69 0.15
CA LYS A 135 -33.55 27.14 1.16
C LYS A 135 -32.89 26.13 2.10
N ILE A 136 -31.95 25.32 1.59
CA ILE A 136 -31.20 24.34 2.40
C ILE A 136 -29.96 24.98 3.07
N LYS A 137 -29.67 26.26 2.79
CA LYS A 137 -28.50 27.01 3.30
C LYS A 137 -27.17 26.30 2.98
N ILE A 138 -27.06 25.78 1.77
CA ILE A 138 -25.84 25.12 1.27
C ILE A 138 -24.89 26.15 0.60
N ASN A 139 -25.34 27.40 0.48
CA ASN A 139 -24.60 28.52 -0.06
C ASN A 139 -24.46 29.64 0.98
#